data_AF-A0A3C1XD51-F1
#
_entry.id   AF-A0A3C1XD51-F1
#
_cell.length_a   1.000
_cell.length_b   1.000
_cell.length_c   1.000
_cell.angle_alpha   90.00
_cell.angle_beta   90.00
_cell.angle_gamma   90.00
#
_symmetry.space_group_name_H-M   'P 1'
#
loop_
_entity.id
_entity.type
_entity.pdbx_description
1 polymer ?
#
loop_
_entity_poly.entity_id
_entity_poly.type
_entity_poly.pdbx_seq_one_letter_code
_entity_poly.pdbx_strand_id
1 'polypeptide(L)'
;EGEFLGLSDFSVKEVQINIEDKAIVTAYEHILGVKAVGNNIELPNLRLVFYEDEGPDLSASVDEKLDLMLLRFQVSQDFDLVRFAESLSTDKLYLDRKAKTLAVDIPQHMELWFTKQGL
;
A
#
# COMPACT_ATOMS: atom_id res chain seq x y z
N GLU A 1 9.98 3.30 25.00
CA GLU A 1 8.53 3.02 24.93
C GLU A 1 8.37 1.76 24.11
N GLY A 2 7.54 0.81 24.55
CA GLY A 2 7.38 -0.47 23.84
C GLY A 2 6.59 -0.26 22.55
N GLU A 3 7.07 -0.81 21.44
CA GLU A 3 6.33 -0.85 20.18
C GLU A 3 4.96 -1.50 20.41
N PHE A 4 3.89 -0.73 20.20
CA PHE A 4 2.55 -1.27 20.13
C PHE A 4 2.42 -2.07 18.83
N LEU A 5 2.48 -3.40 18.91
CA LEU A 5 2.36 -4.32 17.78
C LEU A 5 0.91 -4.55 17.32
N GLY A 6 -0.06 -3.82 17.88
CA GLY A 6 -1.50 -3.99 17.63
C GLY A 6 -2.24 -4.76 18.73
N LEU A 7 -3.52 -5.04 18.50
CA LEU A 7 -4.33 -5.93 19.34
C LEU A 7 -3.96 -7.37 18.99
N SER A 8 -3.26 -8.07 19.88
CA SER A 8 -2.74 -9.44 19.64
C SER A 8 -3.81 -10.49 19.31
N ASP A 9 -5.07 -10.20 19.62
CA ASP A 9 -6.17 -11.17 19.52
C ASP A 9 -6.85 -11.17 18.15
N PHE A 10 -6.55 -10.21 17.27
CA PHE A 10 -7.18 -10.07 15.97
C PHE A 10 -6.17 -9.73 14.87
N SER A 11 -6.48 -10.16 13.65
CA SER A 11 -5.73 -9.76 12.45
C SER A 11 -6.71 -9.45 11.33
N VAL A 12 -6.39 -8.43 10.54
CA VAL A 12 -7.12 -8.14 9.30
C VAL A 12 -6.67 -9.18 8.27
N LYS A 13 -7.62 -9.98 7.78
CA LYS A 13 -7.36 -11.01 6.76
C LYS A 13 -7.73 -10.57 5.36
N GLU A 14 -8.61 -9.60 5.25
CA GLU A 14 -9.08 -9.07 3.99
C GLU A 14 -9.36 -7.58 4.08
N VAL A 15 -9.00 -6.85 3.03
CA VAL A 15 -9.51 -5.51 2.76
C VAL A 15 -10.16 -5.55 1.38
N GLN A 16 -11.43 -5.12 1.33
CA GLN A 16 -12.16 -4.91 0.09
C GLN A 16 -12.05 -3.43 -0.27
N ILE A 17 -11.60 -3.14 -1.49
CA ILE A 17 -11.23 -1.79 -1.93
C ILE A 17 -12.00 -1.48 -3.22
N ASN A 18 -12.78 -0.42 -3.21
CA ASN A 18 -13.43 0.09 -4.40
C ASN A 18 -12.42 0.88 -5.24
N ILE A 19 -12.45 0.70 -6.55
CA ILE A 19 -11.56 1.36 -7.51
C ILE A 19 -12.36 1.87 -8.71
N GLU A 20 -11.95 3.01 -9.25
CA GLU A 20 -12.53 3.59 -10.47
C GLU A 20 -11.94 2.99 -11.76
N ASP A 21 -10.70 2.46 -11.70
CA ASP A 21 -9.98 1.95 -12.86
C ASP A 21 -9.10 0.73 -12.48
N LYS A 22 -9.13 -0.33 -13.28
CA LYS A 22 -8.27 -1.52 -13.15
C LYS A 22 -6.78 -1.23 -13.29
N ALA A 23 -6.39 -0.08 -13.86
CA ALA A 23 -5.02 0.39 -13.84
C ALA A 23 -4.46 0.45 -12.40
N ILE A 24 -5.31 0.71 -11.40
CA ILE A 24 -4.93 0.69 -9.99
C ILE A 24 -4.41 -0.70 -9.60
N VAL A 25 -5.10 -1.78 -9.96
CA VAL A 25 -4.65 -3.15 -9.66
C VAL A 25 -3.26 -3.42 -10.26
N THR A 26 -3.01 -2.92 -11.48
CA THR A 26 -1.71 -3.04 -12.15
C THR A 26 -0.61 -2.28 -11.40
N ALA A 27 -0.94 -1.12 -10.81
CA ALA A 27 0.00 -0.39 -9.95
C ALA A 27 0.36 -1.20 -8.70
N TYR A 28 -0.61 -1.81 -8.03
CA TYR A 28 -0.35 -2.71 -6.90
C TYR A 28 0.51 -3.90 -7.30
N GLU A 29 0.23 -4.55 -8.43
CA GLU A 29 1.05 -5.66 -8.93
C GLU A 29 2.50 -5.25 -9.12
N HIS A 30 2.72 -4.11 -9.77
CA HIS A 30 4.06 -3.59 -10.06
C HIS A 30 4.81 -3.24 -8.78
N ILE A 31 4.15 -2.52 -7.86
CA ILE A 31 4.78 -2.08 -6.60
C ILE A 31 5.06 -3.27 -5.68
N LEU A 32 4.09 -4.18 -5.51
CA LEU A 32 4.23 -5.31 -4.58
C LEU A 32 5.00 -6.50 -5.18
N GLY A 33 5.27 -6.48 -6.49
CA GLY A 33 5.96 -7.58 -7.18
C GLY A 33 5.14 -8.87 -7.22
N VAL A 34 3.82 -8.77 -7.22
CA VAL A 34 2.87 -9.89 -7.21
C VAL A 34 1.92 -9.79 -8.39
N LYS A 35 1.28 -10.89 -8.76
CA LYS A 35 0.23 -10.92 -9.78
C LYS A 35 -1.13 -11.14 -9.16
N ALA A 36 -2.11 -10.36 -9.59
CA ALA A 36 -3.48 -10.53 -9.21
C ALA A 36 -4.06 -11.79 -9.86
N VAL A 37 -4.95 -12.47 -9.13
CA VAL A 37 -5.74 -13.59 -9.63
C VAL A 37 -7.21 -13.15 -9.67
N GLY A 38 -7.68 -12.80 -10.87
CA GLY A 38 -8.93 -12.06 -11.01
C GLY A 38 -8.78 -10.66 -10.42
N ASN A 39 -9.64 -10.28 -9.48
CA ASN A 39 -9.58 -9.00 -8.79
C ASN A 39 -8.88 -9.09 -7.42
N ASN A 40 -8.09 -10.12 -7.17
CA ASN A 40 -7.51 -10.38 -5.86
C ASN A 40 -5.99 -10.32 -5.92
N ILE A 41 -5.38 -9.64 -4.95
CA ILE A 41 -3.96 -9.78 -4.63
C ILE A 41 -3.85 -10.56 -3.32
N GLU A 42 -3.19 -11.71 -3.40
CA GLU A 42 -2.93 -12.59 -2.25
C GLU A 42 -1.53 -12.31 -1.69
N LEU A 43 -1.48 -11.78 -0.47
CA LEU A 43 -0.24 -11.62 0.31
C LEU A 43 -0.21 -12.68 1.43
N PRO A 44 0.95 -12.95 2.04
CA PRO A 44 1.09 -14.06 3.00
C PRO A 44 0.06 -14.08 4.15
N ASN A 45 -0.41 -12.91 4.60
CA ASN A 45 -1.34 -12.78 5.74
C ASN A 45 -2.55 -11.88 5.46
N LEU A 46 -2.68 -11.36 4.24
CA LEU A 46 -3.68 -10.37 3.87
C LEU A 46 -4.12 -10.59 2.43
N ARG A 47 -5.43 -10.59 2.21
CA ARG A 47 -6.02 -10.53 0.87
C ARG A 47 -6.50 -9.12 0.57
N LEU A 48 -6.15 -8.59 -0.59
CA LEU A 48 -6.73 -7.36 -1.12
C LEU A 48 -7.70 -7.75 -2.24
N VAL A 49 -8.95 -7.33 -2.13
CA VAL A 49 -10.00 -7.61 -3.12
C VAL A 49 -10.44 -6.28 -3.72
N PHE A 50 -10.32 -6.15 -5.04
CA PHE A 50 -10.68 -4.93 -5.74
C PHE A 50 -12.06 -5.05 -6.39
N TYR A 51 -12.89 -4.02 -6.20
CA TYR A 51 -14.19 -3.91 -6.85
C TYR A 51 -14.22 -2.66 -7.70
N GLU A 52 -14.48 -2.84 -8.99
CA GLU A 52 -14.72 -1.72 -9.89
C GLU A 52 -16.10 -1.13 -9.55
N ASP A 53 -16.13 0.15 -9.22
CA ASP A 53 -17.34 0.87 -8.82
C ASP A 53 -17.27 2.31 -9.34
N GLU A 54 -18.43 2.96 -9.42
CA GLU A 54 -18.54 4.36 -9.84
C GLU A 54 -18.99 5.22 -8.65
N GLY A 55 -18.20 6.23 -8.31
CA GLY A 55 -18.54 7.14 -7.24
C GLY A 55 -17.71 8.42 -7.30
N PRO A 56 -18.32 9.60 -7.06
CA PRO A 56 -17.62 10.88 -7.17
C PRO A 56 -16.48 11.02 -6.14
N ASP A 57 -16.48 10.20 -5.10
CA ASP A 57 -15.51 10.26 -4.01
C ASP A 57 -14.37 9.23 -4.15
N LEU A 58 -14.42 8.30 -5.12
CA LEU A 58 -13.39 7.25 -5.27
C LEU A 58 -12.01 7.80 -5.66
N SER A 59 -11.99 8.96 -6.33
CA SER A 59 -10.79 9.73 -6.69
C SER A 59 -10.66 11.04 -5.92
N ALA A 60 -11.44 11.22 -4.85
CA ALA A 60 -11.33 12.40 -4.01
C ALA A 60 -9.93 12.48 -3.38
N SER A 61 -9.46 13.71 -3.14
CA SER A 61 -8.18 13.88 -2.46
C SER A 61 -8.30 13.40 -1.01
N VAL A 62 -7.20 12.85 -0.49
CA VAL A 62 -7.15 12.26 0.87
C VAL A 62 -7.44 13.28 1.98
N ASP A 63 -7.34 14.58 1.71
CA ASP A 63 -7.65 15.68 2.63
C ASP A 63 -9.11 16.16 2.55
N GLU A 64 -9.87 15.71 1.54
CA GLU A 64 -11.28 16.10 1.35
C GLU A 64 -12.26 15.16 2.04
N LYS A 65 -11.88 13.89 2.24
CA LYS A 65 -12.75 12.82 2.75
C LYS A 65 -12.07 11.99 3.83
N LEU A 66 -12.89 11.43 4.73
CA LEU A 66 -12.44 10.45 5.70
C LEU A 66 -12.56 9.05 5.06
N ASP A 67 -11.46 8.53 4.54
CA ASP A 67 -11.40 7.23 3.87
C ASP A 67 -10.08 6.49 4.18
N LEU A 68 -9.88 5.30 3.61
CA LEU A 68 -8.62 4.55 3.67
C LEU A 68 -7.52 5.28 2.89
N MET A 69 -6.61 5.95 3.62
CA MET A 69 -5.57 6.79 3.02
C MET A 69 -4.27 6.05 2.67
N LEU A 70 -3.94 4.99 3.41
CA LEU A 70 -2.68 4.27 3.20
C LEU A 70 -2.73 2.81 3.68
N LEU A 71 -1.92 1.97 3.03
CA LEU A 71 -1.56 0.64 3.51
C LEU A 71 -0.07 0.60 3.85
N ARG A 72 0.24 0.24 5.09
CA ARG A 72 1.63 0.15 5.58
C ARG A 72 2.09 -1.30 5.68
N PHE A 73 3.13 -1.61 4.92
CA PHE A 73 3.89 -2.85 4.94
C PHE A 73 5.15 -2.69 5.79
N GLN A 74 5.34 -3.59 6.74
CA GLN A 74 6.60 -3.69 7.48
C GLN A 74 7.54 -4.63 6.74
N VAL A 75 8.71 -4.13 6.36
CA VAL A 75 9.78 -4.90 5.70
C VAL A 75 10.92 -5.17 6.67
N SER A 76 11.74 -6.18 6.37
CA SER A 76 12.88 -6.51 7.22
C SER A 76 13.90 -5.36 7.29
N GLN A 77 14.68 -5.34 8.39
CA GLN A 77 15.78 -4.38 8.56
C GLN A 77 16.81 -4.42 7.43
N ASP A 78 16.97 -5.57 6.77
CA ASP A 78 17.93 -5.76 5.68
C ASP A 78 17.38 -5.43 4.28
N PHE A 79 16.07 -5.19 4.13
CA PHE A 79 15.47 -4.91 2.83
C PHE A 79 15.93 -3.57 2.22
N ASP A 80 16.56 -3.55 1.06
CA ASP A 80 17.10 -2.31 0.48
C ASP A 80 15.98 -1.40 -0.10
N LEU A 81 15.52 -0.43 0.71
CA LEU A 81 14.50 0.53 0.31
C LEU A 81 14.98 1.52 -0.76
N VAL A 82 16.29 1.81 -0.83
CA VAL A 82 16.85 2.71 -1.84
C VAL A 82 16.74 2.03 -3.21
N ARG A 83 17.27 0.81 -3.30
CA ARG A 83 17.23 0.03 -4.53
C ARG A 83 15.80 -0.29 -4.96
N PHE A 84 14.91 -0.56 -4.01
CA PHE A 84 13.51 -0.78 -4.31
C PHE A 84 12.86 0.48 -4.90
N ALA A 85 13.06 1.65 -4.30
CA ALA A 85 12.56 2.92 -4.84
C ALA A 85 13.06 3.17 -6.28
N GLU A 86 14.34 2.94 -6.55
CA GLU A 86 14.94 3.05 -7.90
C GLU A 86 14.28 2.13 -8.94
N SER A 87 13.72 0.99 -8.50
CA SER A 87 13.07 0.03 -9.40
C SER A 87 11.65 0.40 -9.81
N LEU A 88 10.95 1.23 -9.02
CA LEU A 88 9.51 1.48 -9.19
C LEU A 88 9.15 2.41 -10.35
N SER A 89 10.14 2.98 -11.05
CA SER A 89 9.95 3.80 -12.27
C SER A 89 8.85 4.87 -12.14
N THR A 90 8.66 5.43 -10.95
CA THR A 90 7.67 6.46 -10.64
C THR A 90 8.34 7.59 -9.87
N ASP A 91 8.02 8.83 -10.24
CA ASP A 91 8.50 10.02 -9.54
C ASP A 91 7.62 10.37 -8.33
N LYS A 92 6.49 9.66 -8.17
CA LYS A 92 5.53 9.87 -7.08
C LYS A 92 5.85 8.99 -5.88
N LEU A 93 7.08 9.11 -5.40
CA LEU A 93 7.54 8.41 -4.20
C LEU A 93 8.29 9.35 -3.27
N TYR A 94 8.28 9.01 -1.99
CA TYR A 94 9.06 9.67 -0.96
C TYR A 94 9.89 8.63 -0.22
N LEU A 95 11.21 8.79 -0.25
CA LEU A 95 12.14 8.02 0.58
C LEU A 95 12.72 8.95 1.65
N ASP A 96 12.56 8.58 2.93
CA ASP A 96 13.14 9.37 4.00
C ASP A 96 14.68 9.32 3.98
N ARG A 97 15.33 10.34 4.56
CA ARG A 97 16.80 10.47 4.53
C ARG A 97 17.55 9.29 5.15
N LYS A 98 16.90 8.53 6.04
CA LYS A 98 17.51 7.38 6.71
C LYS A 98 17.23 6.06 5.98
N ALA A 99 16.53 6.09 4.84
CA ALA A 99 16.09 4.91 4.09
C ALA A 99 15.38 3.87 4.98
N LYS A 100 14.52 4.38 5.86
CA LYS A 100 13.70 3.67 6.83
C LYS A 100 12.22 3.62 6.45
N THR A 101 11.76 4.59 5.66
CA THR A 101 10.39 4.70 5.16
C THR A 101 10.40 5.09 3.70
N LEU A 102 9.77 4.26 2.88
CA LEU A 102 9.42 4.57 1.49
C LEU A 102 7.90 4.67 1.40
N ALA A 103 7.36 5.81 0.97
CA ALA A 103 5.97 5.96 0.59
C ALA A 103 5.86 6.05 -0.93
N VAL A 104 4.90 5.36 -1.51
CA VAL A 104 4.62 5.34 -2.95
C VAL A 104 3.17 5.75 -3.15
N ASP A 105 2.94 6.85 -3.86
CA ASP A 105 1.59 7.35 -4.17
C ASP A 105 1.02 6.59 -5.37
N ILE A 106 -0.17 5.99 -5.18
CA ILE A 106 -1.02 5.52 -6.28
C ILE A 106 -2.00 6.67 -6.55
N PRO A 107 -1.85 7.39 -7.67
CA PRO A 107 -2.59 8.63 -7.91
C PRO A 107 -4.10 8.44 -7.81
N GLN A 108 -4.77 9.39 -7.13
CA GLN A 108 -6.22 9.39 -6.94
C GLN A 108 -6.75 8.10 -6.26
N HIS A 109 -5.92 7.45 -5.46
CA HIS A 109 -6.30 6.22 -4.77
C HIS A 109 -5.82 6.20 -3.32
N MET A 110 -4.53 5.88 -3.08
CA MET A 110 -3.95 5.84 -1.74
C MET A 110 -2.42 5.73 -1.80
N GLU A 111 -1.77 5.84 -0.64
CA GLU A 111 -0.34 5.59 -0.53
C GLU A 111 -0.02 4.16 -0.05
N LEU A 112 1.02 3.55 -0.61
CA LEU A 112 1.62 2.32 -0.09
C LEU A 112 2.93 2.65 0.62
N TRP A 113 3.00 2.30 1.91
CA TRP A 113 4.15 2.61 2.76
C TRP A 113 4.95 1.34 3.07
N PHE A 114 6.26 1.41 2.91
CA PHE A 114 7.21 0.36 3.27
C PHE A 114 8.11 0.89 4.37
N THR A 115 7.98 0.31 5.57
CA THR A 115 8.69 0.75 6.78
C THR A 115 9.52 -0.37 7.34
N LYS A 116 10.73 -0.07 7.82
CA LYS A 116 11.55 -1.06 8.53
C LYS A 116 10.84 -1.51 9.82
N GLN A 117 10.78 -2.80 10.10
CA GLN A 117 10.30 -3.35 11.39
C GLN A 117 11.08 -2.74 12.57
N GLY A 118 10.46 -2.37 13.68
CA GLY A 118 11.20 -1.74 14.79
C GLY A 118 11.19 -0.21 14.78
N LEU A 119 10.25 0.41 14.05
CA LEU A 119 10.07 1.86 13.89
C LEU A 119 8.82 2.36 14.60
#